data_AF-A0AAE0ESQ1-F1
#
_entry.id   AF-A0AAE0ESQ1-F1
#
_cell.length_a   1.000
_cell.length_b   1.000
_cell.length_c   1.000
_cell.angle_alpha   90.00
_cell.angle_beta   90.00
_cell.angle_gamma   90.00
#
_symmetry.space_group_name_H-M   'P 1'
#
loop_
_entity.id
_entity.type
_entity.pdbx_description
1 polymer ?
#
loop_
_entity_poly.entity_id
_entity_poly.type
_entity_poly.pdbx_seq_one_letter_code
_entity_poly.pdbx_strand_id
1 'polypeptide(L)'
;MVAGITEGHLTLDSGGGHVALGKIRGATANIRTGGGSVEANQIQAMLNLDSSGGSVTVKRLVGGQLDIHSGGGDMSAEVLYGDNVGIHTDGGAVTVGSLRAAVKAQISTDGGDFALQGFDGYLDLATRGGDIELQLQEQSKRAAVRTCRILIMLRRISQAVSRGFP
;
A
#
# COMPACT_ATOMS: atom_id res chain seq x y z
N MET A 1 22.99 -8.08 -7.73
CA MET A 1 23.64 -6.87 -7.16
C MET A 1 22.65 -5.73 -7.23
N VAL A 2 22.42 -4.98 -6.16
CA VAL A 2 21.61 -3.75 -6.25
C VAL A 2 22.31 -2.59 -5.59
N ALA A 3 22.42 -1.53 -6.38
CA ALA A 3 22.91 -0.22 -6.00
C ALA A 3 21.87 0.49 -5.12
N GLY A 4 22.30 1.00 -3.96
CA GLY A 4 21.54 2.02 -3.25
C GLY A 4 21.61 3.31 -4.05
N ILE A 5 20.49 3.72 -4.64
CA ILE A 5 20.42 4.96 -5.41
C ILE A 5 20.20 6.09 -4.40
N THR A 6 21.23 6.92 -4.28
CA THR A 6 21.22 8.11 -3.43
C THR A 6 21.37 9.28 -4.39
N GLU A 7 20.31 10.08 -4.52
CA GLU A 7 20.22 11.33 -5.31
C GLU A 7 19.94 11.17 -6.82
N GLY A 8 18.67 10.93 -7.15
CA GLY A 8 18.17 11.02 -8.52
C GLY A 8 16.87 10.27 -8.73
N HIS A 9 16.10 10.67 -9.76
CA HIS A 9 14.90 9.97 -10.21
C HIS A 9 15.23 8.48 -10.42
N LEU A 10 14.59 7.58 -9.67
CA LEU A 10 14.73 6.14 -9.88
C LEU A 10 13.71 5.69 -10.93
N THR A 11 14.16 4.97 -11.95
CA THR A 11 13.30 4.21 -12.84
C THR A 11 13.80 2.78 -12.88
N LEU A 12 12.95 1.84 -12.47
CA LEU A 12 13.25 0.43 -12.46
C LEU A 12 12.28 -0.28 -13.38
N ASP A 13 12.81 -1.09 -14.29
CA ASP A 13 12.05 -1.97 -15.17
C ASP A 13 12.67 -3.37 -15.07
N SER A 14 11.87 -4.35 -14.68
CA SER A 14 12.29 -5.74 -14.54
C SER A 14 11.34 -6.65 -15.30
N GLY A 15 11.87 -7.40 -16.28
CA GLY A 15 11.08 -8.32 -17.09
C GLY A 15 10.71 -9.65 -16.40
N GLY A 16 11.17 -9.92 -15.17
CA GLY A 16 10.85 -11.19 -14.49
C GLY A 16 11.93 -11.79 -13.57
N GLY A 17 12.73 -10.95 -12.88
CA GLY A 17 13.77 -11.42 -11.94
C GLY A 17 13.62 -10.80 -10.55
N HIS A 18 14.43 -11.29 -9.59
CA HIS A 18 14.46 -10.72 -8.23
C HIS A 18 15.21 -9.38 -8.21
N VAL A 19 14.54 -8.36 -7.68
CA VAL A 19 15.05 -7.00 -7.55
C VAL A 19 15.10 -6.65 -6.06
N ALA A 20 16.29 -6.39 -5.51
CA ALA A 20 16.47 -6.09 -4.09
C ALA A 20 16.97 -4.67 -3.84
N LEU A 21 16.10 -3.69 -3.75
CA LEU A 21 16.42 -2.29 -3.48
C LEU A 21 16.80 -2.08 -2.00
N GLY A 22 17.97 -1.50 -1.77
CA GLY A 22 18.45 -1.18 -0.43
C GLY A 22 17.73 0.04 0.16
N LYS A 23 18.42 1.18 0.17
CA LYS A 23 17.86 2.47 0.57
C LYS A 23 17.79 3.35 -0.66
N ILE A 24 16.61 3.88 -0.94
CA ILE A 24 16.35 4.81 -2.04
C ILE A 24 15.97 6.14 -1.41
N ARG A 25 16.71 7.19 -1.76
CA ARG A 25 16.40 8.56 -1.40
C ARG A 25 16.47 9.42 -2.66
N GLY A 26 15.35 10.02 -3.02
CA GLY A 26 15.24 10.83 -4.23
C GLY A 26 13.94 11.59 -4.30
N ALA A 27 13.76 12.38 -5.37
CA ALA A 27 12.51 13.10 -5.59
C ALA A 27 11.37 12.15 -6.02
N THR A 28 11.65 11.26 -6.98
CA THR A 28 10.68 10.27 -7.49
C THR A 28 11.30 8.89 -7.67
N ALA A 29 10.49 7.86 -7.49
CA ALA A 29 10.80 6.47 -7.76
C ALA A 29 9.69 5.87 -8.61
N ASN A 30 10.03 5.38 -9.80
CA ASN A 30 9.13 4.69 -10.71
C ASN A 30 9.59 3.25 -10.83
N ILE A 31 8.74 2.29 -10.49
CA ILE A 31 9.09 0.87 -10.42
C ILE A 31 8.08 0.10 -11.25
N ARG A 32 8.55 -0.61 -12.28
CA ARG A 32 7.77 -1.52 -13.11
C ARG A 32 8.35 -2.93 -13.04
N THR A 33 7.51 -3.92 -12.75
CA THR A 33 7.91 -5.34 -12.76
C THR A 33 6.92 -6.18 -13.56
N GLY A 34 7.46 -6.99 -14.47
CA GLY A 34 6.75 -7.92 -15.34
C GLY A 34 6.34 -9.24 -14.67
N GLY A 35 6.68 -9.46 -13.40
CA GLY A 35 6.37 -10.70 -12.66
C GLY A 35 7.47 -11.20 -11.72
N GLY A 36 8.54 -10.44 -11.53
CA GLY A 36 9.60 -10.77 -10.57
C GLY A 36 9.34 -10.21 -9.16
N SER A 37 10.02 -10.76 -8.15
CA SER A 37 9.94 -10.27 -6.77
C SER A 37 10.70 -8.94 -6.61
N VAL A 38 10.08 -7.97 -5.97
CA VAL A 38 10.69 -6.68 -5.65
C VAL A 38 10.75 -6.54 -4.13
N GLU A 39 11.97 -6.50 -3.58
CA GLU A 39 12.21 -6.18 -2.18
C GLU A 39 12.78 -4.77 -2.08
N ALA A 40 12.25 -3.92 -1.20
CA ALA A 40 12.81 -2.62 -0.89
C ALA A 40 12.89 -2.41 0.63
N ASN A 41 14.08 -2.07 1.16
CA ASN A 41 14.20 -1.82 2.59
C ASN A 41 13.66 -0.43 2.98
N GLN A 42 14.09 0.63 2.30
CA GLN A 42 13.60 1.97 2.59
C GLN A 42 13.50 2.81 1.34
N ILE A 43 12.33 3.38 1.09
CA ILE A 43 12.07 4.31 -0.02
C ILE A 43 11.65 5.66 0.57
N GLN A 44 12.38 6.71 0.24
CA GLN A 44 12.03 8.09 0.59
C GLN A 44 11.96 8.93 -0.69
N ALA A 45 10.80 8.92 -1.34
CA ALA A 45 10.53 9.58 -2.63
C ALA A 45 9.02 9.54 -2.94
N MET A 46 8.58 10.31 -3.95
CA MET A 46 7.27 10.05 -4.59
C MET A 46 7.34 8.71 -5.32
N LEU A 47 6.50 7.74 -4.95
CA LEU A 47 6.54 6.40 -5.53
C LEU A 47 5.41 6.23 -6.54
N ASN A 48 5.76 5.70 -7.70
CA ASN A 48 4.83 5.08 -8.63
C ASN A 48 5.29 3.64 -8.84
N LEU A 49 4.48 2.67 -8.41
CA LEU A 49 4.80 1.25 -8.51
C LEU A 49 3.74 0.54 -9.33
N ASP A 50 4.17 -0.20 -10.35
CA ASP A 50 3.34 -1.02 -11.21
C ASP A 50 3.92 -2.45 -11.26
N SER A 51 3.14 -3.41 -10.79
CA SER A 51 3.49 -4.84 -10.81
C SER A 51 2.44 -5.62 -11.58
N SER A 52 2.84 -6.39 -12.58
CA SER A 52 1.92 -7.25 -13.34
C SER A 52 1.65 -8.61 -12.69
N GLY A 53 2.12 -8.85 -11.45
CA GLY A 53 1.83 -10.10 -10.71
C GLY A 53 2.98 -10.66 -9.85
N GLY A 54 4.08 -9.94 -9.69
CA GLY A 54 5.18 -10.35 -8.80
C GLY A 54 4.94 -9.91 -7.36
N SER A 55 5.57 -10.60 -6.40
CA SER A 55 5.52 -10.21 -4.98
C SER A 55 6.31 -8.94 -4.74
N VAL A 56 5.69 -7.98 -4.04
CA VAL A 56 6.31 -6.69 -3.69
C VAL A 56 6.40 -6.58 -2.18
N THR A 57 7.62 -6.50 -1.65
CA THR A 57 7.87 -6.32 -0.22
C THR A 57 8.60 -5.01 0.02
N VAL A 58 7.99 -4.11 0.79
CA VAL A 58 8.59 -2.81 1.13
C VAL A 58 8.56 -2.61 2.64
N LYS A 59 9.70 -2.56 3.32
CA LYS A 59 9.70 -2.38 4.77
C LYS A 59 9.25 -0.97 5.16
N ARG A 60 9.89 0.05 4.60
CA ARG A 60 9.57 1.45 4.92
C ARG A 60 9.46 2.31 3.68
N LEU A 61 8.35 3.02 3.58
CA LEU A 61 8.03 3.84 2.44
C LEU A 61 7.51 5.18 2.92
N VAL A 62 8.20 6.25 2.52
CA VAL A 62 7.97 7.63 2.98
C VAL A 62 7.96 8.55 1.78
N GLY A 63 6.84 9.19 1.48
CA GLY A 63 6.77 10.10 0.33
C GLY A 63 5.50 10.93 0.34
N GLY A 64 5.52 12.12 -0.25
CA GLY A 64 4.32 12.97 -0.31
C GLY A 64 3.18 12.31 -1.09
N GLN A 65 3.50 11.73 -2.25
CA GLN A 65 2.54 11.03 -3.10
C GLN A 65 3.02 9.60 -3.38
N LEU A 66 2.14 8.64 -3.15
CA LEU A 66 2.43 7.21 -3.23
C LEU A 66 1.32 6.53 -4.02
N ASP A 67 1.62 6.15 -5.25
CA ASP A 67 0.69 5.45 -6.14
C ASP A 67 1.22 4.04 -6.39
N ILE A 68 0.40 3.05 -6.08
CA ILE A 68 0.77 1.64 -6.08
C ILE A 68 -0.30 0.86 -6.83
N HIS A 69 0.12 0.13 -7.87
CA HIS A 69 -0.72 -0.71 -8.72
C HIS A 69 -0.17 -2.15 -8.73
N SER A 70 -1.00 -3.12 -8.37
CA SER A 70 -0.67 -4.56 -8.46
C SER A 70 -1.73 -5.31 -9.26
N GLY A 71 -1.33 -5.99 -10.33
CA GLY A 71 -2.22 -6.76 -11.19
C GLY A 71 -2.59 -8.15 -10.65
N GLY A 72 -2.15 -8.55 -9.45
CA GLY A 72 -2.45 -9.88 -8.91
C GLY A 72 -1.43 -10.50 -7.95
N GLY A 73 -0.29 -9.83 -7.72
CA GLY A 73 0.77 -10.34 -6.85
C GLY A 73 0.63 -9.87 -5.41
N ASP A 74 1.19 -10.63 -4.47
CA ASP A 74 1.15 -10.28 -3.06
C ASP A 74 1.97 -9.03 -2.76
N MET A 75 1.39 -8.12 -2.00
CA MET A 75 2.06 -6.92 -1.52
C MET A 75 2.17 -6.93 -0.01
N SER A 76 3.36 -6.65 0.49
CA SER A 76 3.63 -6.50 1.92
C SER A 76 4.36 -5.20 2.19
N ALA A 77 3.76 -4.35 3.02
CA ALA A 77 4.38 -3.11 3.46
C ALA A 77 4.30 -2.96 4.98
N GLU A 78 5.44 -2.81 5.68
CA GLU A 78 5.39 -2.66 7.14
C GLU A 78 4.96 -1.25 7.54
N VAL A 79 5.58 -0.22 6.95
CA VAL A 79 5.30 1.19 7.25
C VAL A 79 5.17 2.01 5.97
N LEU A 80 3.99 2.59 5.77
CA LEU A 80 3.69 3.58 4.74
C LEU A 80 3.41 4.93 5.40
N TYR A 81 4.16 5.94 5.00
CA TYR A 81 3.92 7.32 5.38
C TYR A 81 3.82 8.18 4.13
N GLY A 82 2.68 8.84 3.94
CA GLY A 82 2.58 9.86 2.92
C GLY A 82 1.45 10.84 3.12
N ASP A 83 1.40 11.86 2.28
CA ASP A 83 0.31 12.82 2.32
C ASP A 83 -0.90 12.26 1.57
N ASN A 84 -0.65 11.77 0.34
CA ASN A 84 -1.64 11.16 -0.53
C ASN A 84 -1.21 9.74 -0.93
N VAL A 85 -1.99 8.75 -0.53
CA VAL A 85 -1.72 7.33 -0.81
C VAL A 85 -2.81 6.76 -1.70
N GLY A 86 -2.45 6.24 -2.87
CA GLY A 86 -3.32 5.52 -3.79
C GLY A 86 -2.85 4.08 -3.93
N ILE A 87 -3.68 3.12 -3.53
CA ILE A 87 -3.39 1.69 -3.70
C ILE A 87 -4.49 1.08 -4.55
N HIS A 88 -4.11 0.50 -5.67
CA HIS A 88 -4.99 -0.24 -6.56
C HIS A 88 -4.48 -1.67 -6.71
N THR A 89 -5.36 -2.65 -6.55
CA THR A 89 -5.01 -4.05 -6.77
C THR A 89 -6.13 -4.79 -7.48
N ASP A 90 -5.78 -5.53 -8.53
CA ASP A 90 -6.71 -6.35 -9.29
C ASP A 90 -6.92 -7.73 -8.63
N GLY A 91 -5.98 -8.17 -7.77
CA GLY A 91 -5.96 -9.47 -7.12
C GLY A 91 -4.78 -9.65 -6.15
N GLY A 92 -4.81 -10.70 -5.32
CA GLY A 92 -3.70 -11.06 -4.40
C GLY A 92 -3.83 -10.47 -2.99
N ALA A 93 -3.00 -10.95 -2.06
CA ALA A 93 -3.05 -10.51 -0.67
C ALA A 93 -2.23 -9.22 -0.48
N VAL A 94 -2.84 -8.20 0.10
CA VAL A 94 -2.16 -6.94 0.44
C VAL A 94 -2.14 -6.79 1.94
N THR A 95 -0.94 -6.83 2.53
CA THR A 95 -0.73 -6.63 3.95
C THR A 95 0.00 -5.33 4.20
N VAL A 96 -0.62 -4.45 4.97
CA VAL A 96 -0.05 -3.17 5.39
C VAL A 96 -0.01 -3.11 6.92
N GLY A 97 1.18 -2.97 7.50
CA GLY A 97 1.35 -2.87 8.95
C GLY A 97 0.82 -1.54 9.49
N SER A 98 1.44 -0.44 9.11
CA SER A 98 1.08 0.90 9.56
C SER A 98 1.02 1.88 8.40
N LEU A 99 -0.15 2.44 8.15
CA LEU A 99 -0.38 3.43 7.10
C LEU A 99 -0.71 4.79 7.69
N ARG A 100 0.11 5.79 7.41
CA ARG A 100 -0.14 7.16 7.84
C ARG A 100 -0.33 8.05 6.62
N ALA A 101 -1.53 8.61 6.51
CA ALA A 101 -1.94 9.50 5.44
C ALA A 101 -2.28 10.87 6.01
N ALA A 102 -1.46 11.88 5.73
CA ALA A 102 -1.72 13.23 6.25
C ALA A 102 -2.97 13.87 5.62
N VAL A 103 -3.23 13.60 4.34
CA VAL A 103 -4.38 14.15 3.59
C VAL A 103 -5.45 13.08 3.36
N LYS A 104 -5.13 12.05 2.57
CA LYS A 104 -6.05 10.96 2.25
C LYS A 104 -5.32 9.71 1.77
N ALA A 105 -5.88 8.56 2.09
CA ALA A 105 -5.52 7.27 1.53
C ALA A 105 -6.72 6.69 0.79
N GLN A 106 -6.56 6.36 -0.48
CA GLN A 106 -7.56 5.69 -1.29
C GLN A 106 -7.05 4.30 -1.63
N ILE A 107 -7.83 3.29 -1.28
CA ILE A 107 -7.48 1.90 -1.53
C ILE A 107 -8.63 1.29 -2.32
N SER A 108 -8.33 0.67 -3.46
CA SER A 108 -9.33 0.01 -4.31
C SER A 108 -8.83 -1.37 -4.67
N THR A 109 -9.60 -2.40 -4.32
CA THR A 109 -9.32 -3.79 -4.67
C THR A 109 -10.48 -4.40 -5.43
N ASP A 110 -10.21 -5.03 -6.57
CA ASP A 110 -11.23 -5.76 -7.33
C ASP A 110 -11.40 -7.22 -6.85
N GLY A 111 -10.41 -7.74 -6.11
CA GLY A 111 -10.40 -9.08 -5.51
C GLY A 111 -9.18 -9.32 -4.61
N GLY A 112 -9.30 -10.21 -3.62
CA GLY A 112 -8.19 -10.61 -2.73
C GLY A 112 -8.27 -10.03 -1.32
N ASP A 113 -7.43 -10.57 -0.43
CA ASP A 113 -7.48 -10.24 1.00
C ASP A 113 -6.65 -9.00 1.31
N PHE A 114 -7.27 -8.03 1.98
CA PHE A 114 -6.61 -6.79 2.39
C PHE A 114 -6.52 -6.72 3.91
N ALA A 115 -5.30 -6.76 4.44
CA ALA A 115 -5.03 -6.65 5.87
C ALA A 115 -4.32 -5.32 6.18
N LEU A 116 -4.88 -4.51 7.08
CA LEU A 116 -4.29 -3.27 7.55
C LEU A 116 -4.27 -3.24 9.08
N GLN A 117 -3.10 -3.25 9.69
CA GLN A 117 -3.00 -3.35 11.16
C GLN A 117 -3.12 -2.02 11.92
N GLY A 118 -2.91 -0.90 11.23
CA GLY A 118 -3.02 0.42 11.81
C GLY A 118 -3.05 1.47 10.74
N PHE A 119 -3.96 2.43 10.87
CA PHE A 119 -3.97 3.60 10.00
C PHE A 119 -4.12 4.89 10.80
N ASP A 120 -3.48 5.96 10.33
CA ASP A 120 -3.58 7.30 10.89
C ASP A 120 -3.90 8.27 9.75
N GLY A 121 -5.08 8.90 9.80
CA GLY A 121 -5.53 9.82 8.76
C GLY A 121 -6.94 9.55 8.27
N TYR A 122 -7.19 9.92 7.00
CA TYR A 122 -8.41 9.63 6.25
C TYR A 122 -8.18 8.46 5.31
N LEU A 123 -8.90 7.37 5.51
CA LEU A 123 -8.88 6.21 4.62
C LEU A 123 -10.22 6.11 3.89
N ASP A 124 -10.19 5.94 2.57
CA ASP A 124 -11.32 5.56 1.72
C ASP A 124 -10.98 4.23 1.05
N LEU A 125 -11.58 3.15 1.54
CA LEU A 125 -11.32 1.81 1.04
C LEU A 125 -12.54 1.30 0.28
N ALA A 126 -12.34 0.93 -0.98
CA ALA A 126 -13.31 0.34 -1.88
C ALA A 126 -12.91 -1.10 -2.25
N THR A 127 -13.82 -2.06 -2.11
CA THR A 127 -13.62 -3.42 -2.64
C THR A 127 -14.83 -3.89 -3.45
N ARG A 128 -14.57 -4.66 -4.52
CA ARG A 128 -15.61 -5.43 -5.22
C ARG A 128 -15.71 -6.89 -4.73
N GLY A 129 -14.69 -7.44 -4.10
CA GLY A 129 -14.66 -8.81 -3.55
C GLY A 129 -13.39 -9.13 -2.74
N GLY A 130 -13.43 -10.15 -1.88
CA GLY A 130 -12.34 -10.51 -0.96
C GLY A 130 -12.59 -10.10 0.50
N ASP A 131 -11.77 -10.61 1.42
CA ASP A 131 -11.87 -10.28 2.84
C ASP A 131 -11.01 -9.05 3.19
N ILE A 132 -11.56 -8.16 4.02
CA ILE A 132 -10.83 -6.98 4.49
C ILE A 132 -10.71 -7.05 6.01
N GLU A 133 -9.48 -7.17 6.49
CA GLU A 133 -9.15 -7.09 7.90
C GLU A 133 -8.52 -5.73 8.22
N LEU A 134 -9.28 -4.86 8.88
CA LEU A 134 -8.77 -3.57 9.38
C LEU A 134 -8.65 -3.65 10.89
N GLN A 135 -7.42 -3.62 11.39
CA GLN A 135 -7.12 -3.39 12.80
C GLN A 135 -6.90 -1.90 13.00
N LEU A 136 -7.80 -1.26 13.75
CA LEU A 136 -7.68 0.14 14.11
C LEU A 136 -6.96 0.25 15.45
N GLN A 137 -6.02 1.18 15.55
CA GLN A 137 -5.44 1.60 16.82
C GLN A 137 -6.08 2.94 17.24
N GLU A 138 -6.15 3.23 18.54
CA GLU A 138 -6.86 4.39 19.15
C GLU A 138 -6.52 5.78 18.59
N GLN A 139 -5.44 5.92 17.81
CA GLN A 139 -4.98 7.18 17.21
C GLN A 139 -5.64 7.50 15.84
N SER A 140 -6.43 6.57 15.28
CA SER A 140 -6.98 6.69 13.93
C SER A 140 -8.03 7.81 13.84
N LYS A 141 -7.73 8.93 13.17
CA LYS A 141 -8.63 10.10 13.13
C LYS A 141 -9.97 9.83 12.43
N ARG A 142 -10.03 9.19 11.24
CA ARG A 142 -11.27 8.80 10.52
C ARG A 142 -11.04 7.74 9.42
N ALA A 143 -11.71 6.59 9.45
CA ALA A 143 -11.82 5.70 8.27
C ALA A 143 -13.24 5.73 7.68
N ALA A 144 -13.32 5.91 6.37
CA ALA A 144 -14.47 5.60 5.55
C ALA A 144 -14.19 4.32 4.77
N VAL A 145 -15.07 3.33 4.86
CA VAL A 145 -14.96 2.08 4.10
C VAL A 145 -16.24 1.90 3.33
N ARG A 146 -16.14 1.78 2.00
CA ARG A 146 -17.24 1.54 1.08
C ARG A 146 -17.05 0.17 0.44
N THR A 147 -18.07 -0.67 0.53
CA THR A 147 -17.94 -2.09 0.19
C THR A 147 -19.30 -2.69 -0.14
N CYS A 148 -19.30 -3.79 -0.89
CA CYS A 148 -20.53 -4.49 -1.26
C CYS A 148 -20.90 -5.64 -0.31
N ARG A 149 -20.03 -6.05 0.62
CA ARG A 149 -20.30 -7.05 1.66
C ARG A 149 -19.13 -7.06 2.63
N ILE A 150 -19.31 -6.86 3.94
CA ILE A 150 -18.19 -7.11 4.89
C ILE A 150 -18.65 -7.83 6.15
N LEU A 151 -17.87 -8.84 6.55
CA LEU A 151 -17.69 -9.31 7.91
C LEU A 151 -16.58 -8.48 8.57
N ILE A 152 -16.90 -7.33 9.18
CA ILE A 152 -15.85 -6.46 9.73
C ILE A 152 -15.50 -7.06 11.10
N MET A 153 -14.39 -7.79 11.21
CA MET A 153 -13.84 -8.12 12.52
C MET A 153 -13.14 -6.89 13.12
N LEU A 154 -13.96 -5.94 13.57
CA LEU A 154 -13.55 -4.85 14.44
C LEU A 154 -13.19 -5.43 15.80
N ARG A 155 -11.93 -5.78 16.04
CA ARG A 155 -11.40 -5.85 17.41
C ARG A 155 -11.32 -4.42 17.95
N ARG A 156 -12.42 -3.94 18.52
CA ARG A 156 -12.54 -2.62 19.15
C ARG A 156 -11.55 -2.48 20.30
N ILE A 157 -10.64 -1.52 20.18
CA ILE A 157 -10.28 -0.64 21.28
C ILE A 157 -10.69 0.77 20.81
N SER A 158 -11.88 1.20 21.22
CA SER A 158 -12.47 2.56 21.10
C SER A 158 -12.50 3.30 19.73
N GLN A 159 -13.74 3.61 19.30
CA GLN A 159 -14.21 4.67 18.37
C GLN A 159 -14.42 4.44 16.85
N ALA A 160 -15.69 4.71 16.49
CA ALA A 160 -16.29 5.33 15.29
C ALA A 160 -15.77 4.98 13.88
N VAL A 161 -16.41 3.99 13.25
CA VAL A 161 -16.50 3.87 11.78
C VAL A 161 -17.89 4.37 11.35
N SER A 162 -17.96 5.48 10.61
CA SER A 162 -19.20 5.97 10.02
C SER A 162 -19.50 5.18 8.74
N ARG A 163 -20.56 4.38 8.76
CA ARG A 163 -21.07 3.68 7.57
C ARG A 163 -21.67 4.70 6.61
N GLY A 164 -21.05 4.89 5.44
CA GLY A 164 -21.62 5.66 4.33
C GLY A 164 -22.49 4.76 3.45
N PHE A 165 -23.79 4.74 3.70
CA PHE A 165 -24.82 4.24 2.77
C PHE A 165 -25.29 5.40 1.87
N PRO A 166 -25.55 5.20 0.58
CA PRO A 166 -26.76 5.72 -0.05
C PRO A 166 -27.96 4.79 0.22
#